data_AF-A0A9P0DLW2-F1
#
_entry.id   AF-A0A9P0DLW2-F1
#
_cell.length_a   1.000
_cell.length_b   1.000
_cell.length_c   1.000
_cell.angle_alpha   90.00
_cell.angle_beta   90.00
_cell.angle_gamma   90.00
#
_symmetry.space_group_name_H-M   'P 1'
#
loop_
_entity.id
_entity.type
_entity.pdbx_description
1 polymer ?
#
loop_
_entity_poly.entity_id
_entity_poly.type
_entity_poly.pdbx_seq_one_letter_code
_entity_poly.pdbx_strand_id
1 'polypeptide(L)'
;MPKFYSCSVPSCHIWGPIQNFFSFPLDLRSRQAWMAAIPDLDEVIDHTSVVCKKHFVLGPNQALDQPADQAYLIPTIFEDHTEDVEKKKYFPRYMFHLTDRDVAPDTFGDCESSDVVDFIIEFCFLQAYYNVRLGDLMNKWQVSFTETQAYFYKLSLDNMAKIKYSVKIDKNLQVEIAAGGRKMDPLDLTWVLPATSKITRWSQLRAILFEYGGAYRVGNK
;
A
#
# COMPACT_ATOMS: atom_id res chain seq x y z
N MET A 1 -2.88 11.14 31.52
CA MET A 1 -2.16 9.88 31.22
C MET A 1 -0.98 10.21 30.32
N PRO A 2 0.24 9.69 30.57
CA PRO A 2 1.37 9.93 29.69
C PRO A 2 1.12 9.34 28.30
N LYS A 3 1.47 10.08 27.25
CA LYS A 3 1.38 9.60 25.85
C LYS A 3 2.53 8.64 25.56
N PHE A 4 2.22 7.57 24.83
CA PHE A 4 3.20 6.60 24.35
C PHE A 4 3.33 6.71 22.82
N TYR A 5 4.53 6.40 22.33
CA TYR A 5 4.91 6.52 20.93
C TYR A 5 5.55 5.21 20.45
N SER A 6 5.36 4.89 19.18
CA SER A 6 5.99 3.76 18.48
C SER A 6 7.02 4.28 17.47
N CYS A 7 8.11 3.54 17.30
CA CYS A 7 9.14 3.88 16.33
C CYS A 7 8.63 3.70 14.89
N SER A 8 8.86 4.69 14.02
CA SER A 8 8.50 4.64 12.59
C SER A 8 9.44 3.76 11.74
N VAL A 9 10.57 3.32 12.27
CA VAL A 9 11.48 2.41 11.53
C VAL A 9 10.81 1.04 11.37
N PRO A 10 10.71 0.50 10.14
CA PRO A 10 10.14 -0.82 9.91
C PRO A 10 10.82 -1.89 10.75
N SER A 11 10.02 -2.86 11.23
CA SER A 11 10.47 -3.96 12.12
C SER A 11 10.98 -3.51 13.51
N CYS A 12 10.99 -2.22 13.81
CA CYS A 12 11.32 -1.75 15.15
C CYS A 12 10.10 -1.78 16.06
N HIS A 13 10.11 -2.68 17.04
CA HIS A 13 9.01 -2.84 18.01
C HIS A 13 9.16 -1.98 19.27
N ILE A 14 10.02 -0.96 19.26
CA ILE A 14 10.21 -0.09 20.42
C ILE A 14 8.99 0.80 20.61
N TRP A 15 8.41 0.70 21.81
CA TRP A 15 7.26 1.48 22.26
C TRP A 15 7.56 2.08 23.64
N GLY A 16 7.24 3.35 23.86
CA GLY A 16 7.62 4.01 25.10
C GLY A 16 7.26 5.50 25.16
N PRO A 17 7.71 6.20 26.20
CA PRO A 17 7.50 7.63 26.33
C PRO A 17 8.46 8.41 25.41
N ILE A 18 8.12 9.66 25.08
CA ILE A 18 8.81 10.46 24.04
C ILE A 18 10.32 10.63 24.26
N GLN A 19 10.82 10.53 25.49
CA GLN A 19 12.24 10.67 25.82
C GLN A 19 13.13 9.59 25.16
N ASN A 20 12.54 8.48 24.72
CA ASN A 20 13.24 7.40 24.02
C ASN A 20 13.29 7.58 22.50
N PHE A 21 12.73 8.68 21.99
CA PHE A 21 12.59 8.92 20.57
C PHE A 21 13.06 10.32 20.17
N PHE A 22 13.33 10.47 18.89
CA PHE A 22 13.51 11.74 18.21
C PHE A 22 12.38 11.93 17.21
N SER A 23 11.80 13.12 17.19
CA SER A 23 10.85 13.50 16.15
C SER A 23 11.56 13.74 14.83
N PHE A 24 10.85 13.54 13.72
CA PHE A 24 11.40 13.91 12.41
C PHE A 24 11.76 15.41 12.37
N PRO A 25 12.88 15.79 11.72
CA PRO A 25 13.26 17.18 11.55
C PRO A 25 12.16 18.02 10.89
N LEU A 26 12.03 19.28 11.33
CA LEU A 26 11.18 20.27 10.67
C LEU A 26 11.81 20.80 9.37
N ASP A 27 13.15 20.82 9.32
CA ASP A 27 13.88 21.18 8.11
C ASP A 27 13.68 20.12 7.01
N LEU A 28 13.32 20.57 5.81
CA LEU A 28 12.97 19.70 4.70
C LEU A 28 14.15 18.81 4.27
N ARG A 29 15.37 19.34 4.28
CA ARG A 29 16.56 18.63 3.82
C ARG A 29 16.93 17.51 4.80
N SER A 30 16.97 17.80 6.09
CA SER A 30 17.24 16.77 7.11
C SER A 30 16.11 15.73 7.18
N ARG A 31 14.85 16.15 7.02
CA ARG A 31 13.70 15.22 6.94
C ARG A 31 13.83 14.26 5.76
N GLN A 32 14.17 14.76 4.58
CA GLN A 32 14.42 13.93 3.39
C GLN A 32 15.60 12.97 3.60
N ALA A 33 16.67 13.42 4.26
CA ALA A 33 17.81 12.55 4.58
C ALA A 33 17.41 11.39 5.51
N TRP A 34 16.55 11.63 6.50
CA TRP A 34 16.01 10.56 7.36
C TRP A 34 15.16 9.58 6.58
N MET A 35 14.23 10.10 5.77
CA MET A 35 13.36 9.25 4.96
C MET A 35 14.14 8.39 3.97
N ALA A 36 15.24 8.92 3.41
CA ALA A 36 16.11 8.19 2.51
C ALA A 36 17.00 7.16 3.23
N ALA A 37 17.36 7.41 4.49
CA ALA A 37 18.23 6.53 5.26
C ALA A 37 17.51 5.34 5.88
N ILE A 38 16.22 5.49 6.22
CA ILE A 38 15.43 4.41 6.82
C ILE A 38 14.92 3.49 5.71
N PRO A 39 15.35 2.21 5.67
CA PRO A 39 14.88 1.27 4.66
C PRO A 39 13.38 1.00 4.84
N ASP A 40 12.66 0.87 3.72
CA ASP A 40 11.23 0.56 3.68
C ASP A 40 10.32 1.51 4.51
N LEU A 41 10.75 2.77 4.68
CA LEU A 41 9.94 3.78 5.37
C LEU A 41 8.80 4.26 4.47
N ASP A 42 7.71 3.52 4.50
CA ASP A 42 6.55 3.76 3.64
C ASP A 42 5.38 4.47 4.34
N GLU A 43 5.50 4.77 5.63
CA GLU A 43 4.50 5.55 6.35
C GLU A 43 4.52 7.03 5.92
N VAL A 44 3.34 7.62 5.77
CA VAL A 44 3.21 9.07 5.63
C VAL A 44 3.72 9.69 6.94
N ILE A 45 4.96 10.20 6.89
CA ILE A 45 5.56 10.85 8.04
C ILE A 45 4.80 12.13 8.32
N ASP A 46 4.16 12.21 9.47
CA ASP A 46 3.45 13.39 9.95
C ASP A 46 4.26 14.09 11.07
N HIS A 47 3.58 14.84 11.94
CA HIS A 47 4.21 15.55 13.07
C HIS A 47 4.30 14.68 14.35
N THR A 48 3.70 13.48 14.32
CA THR A 48 3.68 12.51 15.41
C THR A 48 4.62 11.33 15.18
N SER A 49 5.09 11.14 13.94
CA SER A 49 6.12 10.17 13.58
C SER A 49 7.42 10.43 14.33
N VAL A 50 7.98 9.38 14.93
CA VAL A 50 9.20 9.45 15.73
C VAL A 50 10.08 8.24 15.48
N VAL A 51 11.39 8.40 15.61
CA VAL A 51 12.38 7.32 15.48
C VAL A 51 13.06 7.12 16.83
N CYS A 52 13.10 5.88 17.32
CA CYS A 52 13.72 5.62 18.62
C CYS A 52 15.24 5.79 18.58
N LYS A 53 15.83 6.14 19.73
CA LYS A 53 17.25 6.49 19.86
C LYS A 53 18.23 5.39 19.44
N LYS A 54 17.83 4.12 19.39
CA LYS A 54 18.71 3.00 18.99
C LYS A 54 19.17 3.06 17.52
N HIS A 55 18.47 3.80 16.67
CA HIS A 55 18.80 3.90 15.25
C HIS A 55 19.92 4.90 14.96
N PHE A 56 20.40 5.60 15.99
CA PHE A 56 21.41 6.65 15.86
C PHE A 56 22.72 6.21 16.51
N VAL A 57 23.83 6.39 15.80
CA VAL A 57 25.17 6.27 16.39
C VAL A 57 25.43 7.55 17.19
N LEU A 58 25.40 7.45 18.51
CA LEU A 58 25.76 8.55 19.40
C LEU A 58 27.24 8.45 19.75
N GLY A 59 27.97 9.54 19.58
CA GLY A 59 29.36 9.60 20.05
C GLY A 59 29.42 9.42 21.58
N PRO A 60 30.52 8.87 22.13
CA PRO A 60 30.65 8.54 23.56
C PRO A 60 30.45 9.72 24.53
N ASN A 61 30.53 10.96 24.02
CA ASN A 61 30.38 12.20 24.80
C ASN A 61 29.20 13.07 24.34
N GLN A 62 28.32 12.57 23.46
CA GLN A 62 27.14 13.32 23.01
C GLN A 62 25.92 12.94 23.84
N ALA A 63 25.68 13.67 24.93
CA ALA A 63 24.38 13.68 25.58
C ALA A 63 23.42 14.52 24.73
N LEU A 64 22.44 13.88 24.10
CA LEU A 64 21.40 14.54 23.32
C LEU A 64 20.30 15.07 24.23
N ASP A 65 20.64 16.13 24.97
CA ASP A 65 19.69 16.82 25.83
C ASP A 65 18.98 17.97 25.11
N GLN A 66 19.49 18.42 23.95
CA GLN A 66 18.92 19.54 23.20
C GLN A 66 18.38 19.16 21.81
N PRO A 67 17.22 19.71 21.40
CA PRO A 67 16.65 19.48 20.07
C PRO A 67 17.51 19.99 18.91
N ALA A 68 18.29 21.05 19.12
CA ALA A 68 19.11 21.67 18.06
C ALA A 68 20.21 20.71 17.54
N ASP A 69 20.72 19.85 18.40
CA ASP A 69 21.75 18.86 18.06
C ASP A 69 21.21 17.69 17.22
N GLN A 70 19.88 17.57 17.12
CA GLN A 70 19.21 16.49 16.37
C GLN A 70 19.17 16.75 14.86
N ALA A 71 19.34 18.00 14.41
CA ALA A 71 19.19 18.39 13.01
C ALA A 71 20.19 17.72 12.05
N TYR A 72 21.32 17.23 12.59
CA TYR A 72 22.42 16.65 11.81
C TYR A 72 22.56 15.13 11.98
N LEU A 73 21.81 14.54 12.90
CA LEU A 73 21.85 13.10 13.11
C LEU A 73 21.05 12.42 12.01
N ILE A 74 21.60 11.39 11.40
CA ILE A 74 20.90 10.55 10.42
C ILE A 74 20.81 9.15 11.05
N PRO A 75 19.63 8.50 11.03
CA PRO A 75 19.53 7.13 11.52
C PRO A 75 20.32 6.21 10.58
N THR A 76 21.21 5.40 11.14
CA THR A 76 22.13 4.54 10.38
C THR A 76 22.17 3.10 10.86
N ILE A 77 21.61 2.81 12.04
CA ILE A 77 21.60 1.46 12.61
C ILE A 77 20.24 0.83 12.30
N PHE A 78 20.23 -0.13 11.40
CA PHE A 78 19.07 -0.97 11.10
C PHE A 78 19.48 -2.41 11.34
N GLU A 79 18.66 -3.18 12.06
CA GLU A 79 18.92 -4.61 12.23
C GLU A 79 18.88 -5.24 10.84
N ASP A 80 20.01 -5.80 10.42
CA ASP A 80 20.21 -6.35 9.09
C ASP A 80 19.38 -7.64 8.98
N HIS A 81 18.12 -7.51 8.59
CA HIS A 81 17.27 -8.65 8.29
C HIS A 81 17.66 -9.21 6.92
N THR A 82 18.86 -9.80 6.85
CA THR A 82 19.35 -10.55 5.68
C THR A 82 18.68 -11.91 5.51
N GLU A 83 17.73 -12.28 6.39
CA GLU A 83 16.88 -13.45 6.20
C GLU A 83 15.59 -13.07 5.46
N ASP A 84 15.58 -13.38 4.16
CA ASP A 84 14.44 -13.83 3.37
C ASP A 84 13.05 -13.47 3.92
N VAL A 85 12.43 -12.42 3.40
CA VAL A 85 11.41 -12.52 2.35
C VAL A 85 11.34 -11.15 1.69
N GLU A 86 11.59 -11.03 0.39
CA GLU A 86 11.08 -9.91 -0.42
C GLU A 86 9.54 -9.89 -0.36
N LYS A 87 8.94 -9.57 0.79
CA LYS A 87 7.57 -9.08 0.83
C LYS A 87 7.68 -7.66 0.34
N LYS A 88 7.75 -7.48 -0.99
CA LYS A 88 7.45 -6.20 -1.64
C LYS A 88 6.04 -5.83 -1.19
N LYS A 89 5.95 -5.13 -0.06
CA LYS A 89 4.70 -4.58 0.44
C LYS A 89 4.26 -3.63 -0.64
N TYR A 90 3.13 -3.97 -1.27
CA TYR A 90 2.53 -3.13 -2.27
C TYR A 90 2.04 -1.88 -1.57
N PHE A 91 2.79 -0.79 -1.72
CA PHE A 91 2.28 0.55 -1.45
C PHE A 91 1.59 0.98 -2.73
N PRO A 92 0.28 1.26 -2.71
CA PRO A 92 -0.32 1.99 -3.80
C PRO A 92 0.45 3.30 -3.89
N ARG A 93 1.33 3.43 -4.91
CA ARG A 93 1.99 4.69 -5.24
C ARG A 93 0.89 5.75 -5.20
N TYR A 94 1.16 6.84 -4.48
CA TYR A 94 0.32 8.03 -4.36
C TYR A 94 -0.67 8.12 -5.51
N MET A 95 -1.97 8.13 -5.16
CA MET A 95 -3.12 8.31 -6.05
C MET A 95 -2.68 9.00 -7.33
N PHE A 96 -2.75 8.27 -8.45
CA PHE A 96 -2.64 8.83 -9.78
C PHE A 96 -3.37 10.18 -9.81
N HIS A 97 -2.78 11.21 -10.41
CA HIS A 97 -3.56 12.40 -10.72
C HIS A 97 -4.82 11.92 -11.44
N LEU A 98 -6.01 12.32 -10.95
CA LEU A 98 -7.29 11.79 -11.42
C LEU A 98 -7.42 11.83 -12.96
N THR A 99 -6.75 12.79 -13.59
CA THR A 99 -6.63 12.94 -15.04
C THR A 99 -5.92 11.78 -15.73
N ASP A 100 -4.85 11.24 -15.14
CA ASP A 100 -4.02 10.19 -15.76
C ASP A 100 -4.67 8.81 -15.59
N ARG A 101 -5.54 8.66 -14.58
CA ARG A 101 -6.33 7.45 -14.33
C ARG A 101 -7.28 7.14 -15.47
N ASP A 102 -7.87 8.18 -16.05
CA ASP A 102 -8.98 8.06 -17.00
C ASP A 102 -8.50 7.91 -18.46
N VAL A 103 -7.20 8.11 -18.70
CA VAL A 103 -6.59 7.89 -20.01
C VAL A 103 -6.16 6.42 -20.11
N ALA A 104 -6.83 5.71 -21.00
CA ALA A 104 -6.43 4.37 -21.43
C ALA A 104 -6.19 4.39 -22.94
N PRO A 105 -5.13 3.73 -23.42
CA PRO A 105 -4.92 3.55 -24.85
C PRO A 105 -6.05 2.68 -25.41
N ASP A 106 -6.47 2.97 -26.64
CA ASP A 106 -7.39 2.10 -27.36
C ASP A 106 -6.66 0.83 -27.85
N THR A 107 -5.37 0.96 -28.17
CA THR A 107 -4.51 -0.14 -28.61
C THR A 107 -3.12 -0.10 -27.98
N PHE A 108 -2.43 -1.25 -27.91
CA PHE A 108 -1.04 -1.28 -27.43
C PHE A 108 -0.08 -0.40 -28.26
N GLY A 109 -0.45 -0.03 -29.50
CA GLY A 109 0.36 0.82 -30.36
C GLY A 109 0.46 2.28 -29.88
N ASP A 110 -0.45 2.71 -29.00
CA ASP A 110 -0.56 4.09 -28.54
C ASP A 110 0.25 4.37 -27.25
N CYS A 111 0.99 3.38 -26.74
CA CYS A 111 1.72 3.49 -25.48
C CYS A 111 3.23 3.57 -25.67
N GLU A 112 3.86 4.58 -25.05
CA GLU A 112 5.31 4.65 -24.93
C GLU A 112 5.83 3.60 -23.93
N SER A 113 6.95 2.96 -24.30
CA SER A 113 7.44 1.62 -23.89
C SER A 113 7.49 1.23 -22.40
N SER A 114 7.27 2.13 -21.44
CA SER A 114 7.33 1.79 -19.99
C SER A 114 5.98 1.56 -19.32
N ASP A 115 4.89 2.17 -19.83
CA ASP A 115 3.56 2.07 -19.21
C ASP A 115 2.68 0.96 -19.80
N VAL A 116 3.05 0.41 -20.96
CA VAL A 116 2.37 -0.72 -21.66
C VAL A 116 2.08 -1.88 -20.70
N VAL A 117 2.98 -2.10 -19.75
CA VAL A 117 2.99 -3.22 -18.82
C VAL A 117 1.86 -3.13 -17.79
N ASP A 118 1.37 -1.91 -17.48
CA ASP A 118 0.32 -1.68 -16.48
C ASP A 118 -1.09 -1.69 -17.06
N PHE A 119 -1.28 -1.68 -18.39
CA PHE A 119 -2.64 -1.63 -18.97
C PHE A 119 -3.36 -2.98 -19.03
N ILE A 120 -4.69 -2.91 -18.91
CA ILE A 120 -5.66 -3.98 -19.17
C ILE A 120 -6.55 -3.48 -20.30
N ILE A 121 -6.22 -3.85 -21.54
CA ILE A 121 -6.94 -3.37 -22.73
C ILE A 121 -8.20 -4.22 -22.98
N GLU A 122 -8.07 -5.55 -22.82
CA GLU A 122 -9.14 -6.50 -23.10
C GLU A 122 -9.31 -7.53 -21.98
N PHE A 123 -10.51 -8.10 -21.89
CA PHE A 123 -10.82 -9.13 -20.90
C PHE A 123 -9.98 -10.41 -21.07
N CYS A 124 -9.65 -10.79 -22.31
CA CYS A 124 -8.76 -11.92 -22.58
C CYS A 124 -7.37 -11.71 -21.95
N PHE A 125 -6.88 -10.46 -21.94
CA PHE A 125 -5.60 -10.08 -21.35
C PHE A 125 -5.66 -10.18 -19.83
N LEU A 126 -6.77 -9.73 -19.21
CA LEU A 126 -7.02 -9.95 -17.79
C LEU A 126 -6.93 -11.45 -17.45
N GLN A 127 -7.64 -12.29 -18.20
CA GLN A 127 -7.68 -13.73 -17.98
C GLN A 127 -6.31 -14.41 -18.15
N ALA A 128 -5.53 -14.01 -19.15
CA ALA A 128 -4.21 -14.59 -19.42
C ALA A 128 -3.16 -14.21 -18.38
N TYR A 129 -3.21 -12.98 -17.85
CA TYR A 129 -2.09 -12.41 -17.09
C TYR A 129 -2.38 -12.11 -15.62
N TYR A 130 -3.61 -12.30 -15.11
CA TYR A 130 -3.95 -11.90 -13.72
C TYR A 130 -3.01 -12.51 -12.68
N ASN A 131 -2.64 -13.78 -12.81
CA ASN A 131 -1.83 -14.45 -11.79
C ASN A 131 -0.42 -13.84 -11.71
N VAL A 132 0.22 -13.65 -12.87
CA VAL A 132 1.54 -13.02 -12.99
C VAL A 132 1.50 -11.55 -12.53
N ARG A 133 0.43 -10.84 -12.91
CA ARG A 133 0.28 -9.41 -12.64
C ARG A 133 -0.19 -9.08 -11.25
N LEU A 134 -0.84 -9.98 -10.52
CA LEU A 134 -1.30 -9.74 -9.15
C LEU A 134 -0.41 -10.43 -8.10
N GLY A 135 0.35 -11.45 -8.49
CA GLY A 135 1.35 -12.11 -7.65
C GLY A 135 0.77 -12.55 -6.31
N ASP A 136 1.45 -12.19 -5.22
CA ASP A 136 1.11 -12.60 -3.85
C ASP A 136 -0.29 -12.16 -3.38
N LEU A 137 -0.92 -11.18 -4.05
CA LEU A 137 -2.32 -10.86 -3.75
C LEU A 137 -3.23 -12.06 -3.99
N MET A 138 -2.92 -12.91 -4.97
CA MET A 138 -3.73 -14.10 -5.30
C MET A 138 -3.73 -15.14 -4.18
N ASN A 139 -2.74 -15.13 -3.29
CA ASN A 139 -2.74 -16.00 -2.10
C ASN A 139 -3.89 -15.68 -1.13
N LYS A 140 -4.53 -14.50 -1.26
CA LYS A 140 -5.62 -14.02 -0.38
C LYS A 140 -7.00 -14.09 -1.04
N TRP A 141 -7.06 -14.38 -2.34
CA TRP A 141 -8.26 -14.28 -3.14
C TRP A 141 -8.52 -15.60 -3.87
N GLN A 142 -9.78 -16.02 -3.88
CA GLN A 142 -10.22 -17.08 -4.79
C GLN A 142 -10.64 -16.42 -6.10
N VAL A 143 -10.25 -17.03 -7.22
CA VAL A 143 -10.49 -16.48 -8.56
C VAL A 143 -11.23 -17.51 -9.41
N SER A 144 -12.28 -17.06 -10.10
CA SER A 144 -13.03 -17.86 -11.07
C SER A 144 -13.27 -17.06 -12.33
N PHE A 145 -13.11 -17.70 -13.49
CA PHE A 145 -13.39 -17.11 -14.79
C PHE A 145 -14.54 -17.84 -15.48
N THR A 146 -15.33 -17.06 -16.21
CA THR A 146 -16.29 -17.50 -17.20
C THR A 146 -15.93 -16.81 -18.52
N GLU A 147 -16.62 -17.13 -19.61
CA GLU A 147 -16.38 -16.48 -20.91
C GLU A 147 -16.56 -14.96 -20.88
N THR A 148 -17.36 -14.45 -19.95
CA THR A 148 -17.76 -13.03 -19.94
C THR A 148 -17.46 -12.31 -18.64
N GLN A 149 -17.00 -13.00 -17.60
CA GLN A 149 -16.87 -12.44 -16.26
C GLN A 149 -15.72 -13.10 -15.49
N ALA A 150 -14.98 -12.29 -14.75
CA ALA A 150 -13.99 -12.69 -13.76
C ALA A 150 -14.51 -12.36 -12.37
N TYR A 151 -14.30 -13.28 -11.43
CA TYR A 151 -14.72 -13.16 -10.05
C TYR A 151 -13.52 -13.32 -9.14
N PHE A 152 -13.25 -12.30 -8.32
CA PHE A 152 -12.31 -12.37 -7.20
C PHE A 152 -13.13 -12.30 -5.92
N TYR A 153 -13.04 -13.31 -5.05
CA TYR A 153 -13.82 -13.34 -3.82
C TYR A 153 -13.06 -13.91 -2.63
N LYS A 154 -13.50 -13.53 -1.44
CA LYS A 154 -12.95 -14.01 -0.17
C LYS A 154 -14.04 -14.66 0.67
N LEU A 155 -13.80 -15.92 1.05
CA LEU A 155 -14.65 -16.66 1.96
C LEU A 155 -14.28 -16.33 3.41
N SER A 156 -15.26 -16.04 4.26
CA SER A 156 -15.11 -16.07 5.72
C SER A 156 -15.42 -17.48 6.19
N LEU A 157 -14.54 -18.03 7.02
CA LEU A 157 -14.67 -19.36 7.63
C LEU A 157 -15.26 -19.31 9.04
N ASP A 158 -15.57 -18.11 9.56
CA ASP A 158 -15.77 -17.90 11.00
C ASP A 158 -17.04 -18.58 11.55
N ASN A 159 -18.08 -18.80 10.73
CA ASN A 159 -19.33 -19.45 11.19
C ASN A 159 -20.16 -20.14 10.09
N MET A 160 -20.06 -19.70 8.84
CA MET A 160 -20.58 -20.36 7.63
C MET A 160 -19.85 -19.75 6.43
N ALA A 161 -19.57 -20.54 5.37
CA ALA A 161 -18.92 -20.05 4.17
C ALA A 161 -19.75 -18.92 3.53
N LYS A 162 -19.40 -17.68 3.86
CA LYS A 162 -20.04 -16.47 3.34
C LYS A 162 -18.98 -15.65 2.63
N ILE A 163 -19.35 -15.11 1.47
CA ILE A 163 -18.50 -14.20 0.72
C ILE A 163 -18.49 -12.87 1.47
N LYS A 164 -17.33 -12.50 2.02
CA LYS A 164 -17.17 -11.21 2.72
C LYS A 164 -17.08 -10.06 1.72
N TYR A 165 -16.26 -10.25 0.69
CA TYR A 165 -16.09 -9.33 -0.42
C TYR A 165 -16.03 -10.12 -1.72
N SER A 166 -16.63 -9.56 -2.77
CA SER A 166 -16.46 -10.01 -4.14
C SER A 166 -16.23 -8.84 -5.08
N VAL A 167 -15.25 -8.97 -5.96
CA VAL A 167 -14.98 -8.07 -7.08
C VAL A 167 -15.29 -8.85 -8.35
N LYS A 168 -16.29 -8.38 -9.09
CA LYS A 168 -16.71 -8.93 -10.37
C LYS A 168 -16.25 -7.98 -11.46
N ILE A 169 -15.64 -8.52 -12.51
CA ILE A 169 -15.21 -7.77 -13.69
C ILE A 169 -15.87 -8.40 -14.91
N ASP A 170 -16.61 -7.63 -15.71
CA ASP A 170 -17.23 -8.14 -16.92
C ASP A 170 -16.30 -8.08 -18.15
N LYS A 171 -16.77 -8.58 -19.29
CA LYS A 171 -16.05 -8.58 -20.57
C LYS A 171 -15.71 -7.17 -21.09
N ASN A 172 -16.41 -6.14 -20.61
CA ASN A 172 -16.16 -4.74 -20.93
C ASN A 172 -15.23 -4.08 -19.91
N LEU A 173 -14.64 -4.86 -19.00
CA LEU A 173 -13.80 -4.43 -17.91
C LEU A 173 -14.52 -3.52 -16.89
N GLN A 174 -15.85 -3.60 -16.80
CA GLN A 174 -16.59 -2.91 -15.74
C GLN A 174 -16.50 -3.68 -14.43
N VAL A 175 -16.19 -2.96 -13.35
CA VAL A 175 -16.02 -3.52 -12.02
C VAL A 175 -17.29 -3.33 -11.20
N GLU A 176 -17.74 -4.41 -10.56
CA GLU A 176 -18.77 -4.41 -9.54
C GLU A 176 -18.20 -5.00 -8.25
N ILE A 177 -18.31 -4.25 -7.15
CA ILE A 177 -17.87 -4.72 -5.84
C ILE A 177 -19.09 -4.96 -4.97
N ALA A 178 -19.12 -6.10 -4.28
CA ALA A 178 -20.10 -6.38 -3.24
C ALA A 178 -19.41 -6.69 -1.91
N ALA A 179 -19.93 -6.10 -0.83
CA ALA A 179 -19.49 -6.31 0.55
C ALA A 179 -20.63 -6.93 1.35
N GLY A 180 -20.41 -8.13 1.90
CA GLY A 180 -21.44 -8.88 2.63
C GLY A 180 -22.70 -9.13 1.80
N GLY A 181 -22.55 -9.37 0.50
CA GLY A 181 -23.67 -9.61 -0.44
C GLY A 181 -24.42 -8.35 -0.89
N ARG A 182 -24.00 -7.14 -0.47
CA ARG A 182 -24.57 -5.88 -0.95
C ARG A 182 -23.64 -5.24 -1.96
N LYS A 183 -24.18 -4.91 -3.14
CA LYS A 183 -23.48 -4.13 -4.15
C LYS A 183 -23.13 -2.73 -3.61
N MET A 184 -21.89 -2.32 -3.77
CA MET A 184 -21.41 -0.98 -3.41
C MET A 184 -21.81 0.04 -4.48
N ASP A 185 -21.92 1.31 -4.08
CA ASP A 185 -22.16 2.40 -5.02
C ASP A 185 -20.89 2.60 -5.88
N PRO A 186 -20.99 2.65 -7.22
CA PRO A 186 -19.87 3.04 -8.09
C PRO A 186 -19.14 4.32 -7.65
N LEU A 187 -19.86 5.28 -7.05
CA LEU A 187 -19.27 6.53 -6.56
C LEU A 187 -18.30 6.30 -5.39
N ASP A 188 -18.50 5.26 -4.59
CA ASP A 188 -17.58 4.87 -3.51
C ASP A 188 -16.24 4.33 -4.04
N LEU A 189 -16.15 4.02 -5.34
CA LEU A 189 -14.95 3.52 -6.01
C LEU A 189 -14.19 4.58 -6.78
N THR A 190 -14.66 5.83 -6.74
CA THR A 190 -14.06 6.97 -7.48
C THR A 190 -12.66 7.35 -7.00
N TRP A 191 -12.17 6.77 -5.91
CA TRP A 191 -10.78 6.91 -5.48
C TRP A 191 -9.80 6.08 -6.32
N VAL A 192 -10.27 5.04 -7.03
CA VAL A 192 -9.43 4.11 -7.81
C VAL A 192 -9.92 3.88 -9.24
N LEU A 193 -11.23 3.99 -9.48
CA LEU A 193 -11.84 3.82 -10.80
C LEU A 193 -12.47 5.12 -11.30
N PRO A 194 -12.57 5.31 -12.63
CA PRO A 194 -13.45 6.32 -13.20
C PRO A 194 -14.91 6.11 -12.79
N ALA A 195 -15.75 7.13 -12.95
CA ALA A 195 -17.19 7.04 -12.71
C ALA A 195 -17.87 5.93 -13.55
N THR A 196 -17.30 5.58 -14.70
CA THR A 196 -17.75 4.45 -15.54
C THR A 196 -17.50 3.08 -14.90
N SER A 197 -16.76 3.02 -13.78
CA SER A 197 -16.28 1.80 -13.13
C SER A 197 -15.47 0.87 -14.04
N LYS A 198 -14.98 1.37 -15.18
CA LYS A 198 -14.14 0.60 -16.09
C LYS A 198 -12.72 0.55 -15.55
N ILE A 199 -12.18 -0.64 -15.43
CA ILE A 199 -10.77 -0.85 -15.10
C ILE A 199 -9.94 -0.85 -16.38
N THR A 200 -8.83 -0.14 -16.35
CA THR A 200 -7.92 0.03 -17.49
C THR A 200 -6.49 -0.29 -17.12
N ARG A 201 -6.17 -0.43 -15.82
CA ARG A 201 -4.81 -0.70 -15.34
C ARG A 201 -4.74 -1.80 -14.27
N TRP A 202 -3.65 -2.55 -14.25
CA TRP A 202 -3.33 -3.55 -13.23
C TRP A 202 -3.16 -2.92 -11.86
N SER A 203 -2.55 -1.73 -11.78
CA SER A 203 -2.45 -0.92 -10.57
C SER A 203 -3.81 -0.64 -9.92
N GLN A 204 -4.85 -0.31 -10.71
CA GLN A 204 -6.22 -0.14 -10.20
C GLN A 204 -6.73 -1.45 -9.59
N LEU A 205 -6.51 -2.57 -10.27
CA LEU A 205 -7.01 -3.87 -9.81
C LEU A 205 -6.34 -4.27 -8.51
N ARG A 206 -5.02 -4.08 -8.44
CA ARG A 206 -4.23 -4.32 -7.22
C ARG A 206 -4.73 -3.48 -6.06
N ALA A 207 -4.96 -2.18 -6.28
CA ALA A 207 -5.44 -1.28 -5.24
C ALA A 207 -6.83 -1.71 -4.70
N ILE A 208 -7.76 -2.07 -5.59
CA ILE A 208 -9.08 -2.61 -5.20
C ILE A 208 -8.91 -3.90 -4.38
N LEU A 209 -8.18 -4.87 -4.90
CA LEU A 209 -8.00 -6.16 -4.23
C LEU A 209 -7.21 -6.04 -2.91
N PHE A 210 -6.36 -5.03 -2.78
CA PHE A 210 -5.64 -4.74 -1.55
C PHE A 210 -6.57 -4.16 -0.48
N GLU A 211 -7.35 -3.12 -0.81
CA GLU A 211 -8.29 -2.48 0.11
C GLU A 211 -9.32 -3.48 0.67
N TYR A 212 -9.93 -4.28 -0.22
CA TYR A 212 -10.94 -5.26 0.18
C TYR A 212 -10.36 -6.62 0.61
N GLY A 213 -9.07 -6.85 0.36
CA GLY A 213 -8.37 -8.09 0.73
C GLY A 213 -8.01 -8.18 2.20
N GLY A 214 -7.99 -7.04 2.90
CA GLY A 214 -8.01 -6.94 4.36
C GLY A 214 -6.71 -7.39 5.04
N ALA A 215 -5.62 -6.65 4.84
CA ALA A 215 -4.46 -6.70 5.74
C ALA A 215 -4.49 -5.61 6.83
N TYR A 216 -5.27 -4.52 6.67
CA TYR A 216 -5.12 -3.30 7.48
C TYR A 216 -6.30 -2.94 8.39
N ARG A 217 -7.22 -3.85 8.68
CA ARG A 217 -8.23 -3.61 9.73
C ARG A 217 -8.13 -4.64 10.84
N VAL A 218 -6.97 -4.68 11.51
CA VAL A 218 -6.93 -5.02 12.94
C VAL A 218 -7.41 -3.75 13.65
N GLY A 219 -8.56 -3.86 14.30
CA GLY A 219 -9.36 -2.71 14.71
C GLY A 219 -8.68 -1.81 15.75
N ASN A 220 -8.95 -0.51 15.61
CA ASN A 220 -9.29 0.32 16.75
C ASN A 220 -10.77 0.66 16.61
N LYS A 221 -11.61 -0.07 17.34
CA LYS A 221 -12.93 0.38 17.79
C LYS A 221 -12.87 0.45 19.30
#